data_AF-A0A2T5I6W0-F1
#
_entry.id   AF-A0A2T5I6W0-F1
#
_cell.length_a   1.000
_cell.length_b   1.000
_cell.length_c   1.000
_cell.angle_alpha   90.00
_cell.angle_beta   90.00
_cell.angle_gamma   90.00
#
_symmetry.space_group_name_H-M   'P 1'
#
loop_
_entity.id
_entity.type
_entity.pdbx_description
1 polymer ?
#
loop_
_entity_poly.entity_id
_entity_poly.type
_entity_poly.pdbx_seq_one_letter_code
_entity_poly.pdbx_strand_id
1 'polypeptide(L)'
;MNIKGNNYKGYDILISARMDSTNRFWTGCYRIFDMERRAVFENSILPFESESDALAAASAEAQIWVDGNTADLSEINILETILSFAGAFAVL
;
A
#
# COMPACT_ATOMS: atom_id res chain seq x y z
N MET A 1 -9.56 16.34 12.61
CA MET A 1 -9.52 14.91 12.25
C MET A 1 -8.06 14.49 12.26
N ASN A 2 -7.66 13.66 13.23
CA ASN A 2 -6.26 13.31 13.48
C ASN A 2 -5.92 12.10 12.62
N ILE A 3 -5.54 12.35 11.37
CA ILE A 3 -5.19 11.31 10.41
C ILE A 3 -3.80 10.81 10.79
N LYS A 4 -3.73 9.78 11.65
CA LYS A 4 -2.49 9.02 11.85
C LYS A 4 -2.25 8.20 10.58
N GLY A 5 -1.50 8.78 9.64
CA GLY A 5 -0.86 7.98 8.60
C GLY A 5 0.14 7.06 9.27
N ASN A 6 -0.15 5.76 9.31
CA ASN A 6 0.84 4.78 9.72
C ASN A 6 1.80 4.63 8.55
N ASN A 7 3.02 5.13 8.72
CA ASN A 7 4.09 4.87 7.78
C ASN A 7 4.43 3.37 7.83
N TYR A 8 4.24 2.66 6.72
CA TYR A 8 4.46 1.23 6.60
C TYR A 8 5.40 0.96 5.43
N LYS A 9 6.61 0.46 5.72
CA LYS A 9 7.65 0.16 4.71
C LYS A 9 7.96 1.31 3.74
N GLY A 10 7.92 2.56 4.23
CA GLY A 10 8.17 3.75 3.42
C GLY A 10 6.96 4.29 2.65
N TYR A 11 5.81 3.63 2.75
CA TYR A 11 4.53 4.13 2.24
C TYR A 11 3.72 4.76 3.36
N ASP A 12 3.02 5.84 3.05
CA ASP A 12 2.01 6.39 3.96
C ASP A 12 0.65 5.78 3.62
N ILE A 13 0.01 5.13 4.60
CA ILE A 13 -1.32 4.53 4.41
C ILE A 13 -2.37 5.40 5.12
N LEU A 14 -3.37 5.83 4.34
CA LEU A 14 -4.56 6.51 4.83
C LEU A 14 -5.73 5.52 4.84
N ILE A 15 -6.31 5.31 6.02
CA ILE A 15 -7.46 4.42 6.21
C ILE A 15 -8.64 5.26 6.66
N SER A 16 -9.81 5.00 6.09
CA SER A 16 -11.08 5.61 6.48
C SER A 16 -12.22 4.61 6.31
N ALA A 17 -13.34 4.85 6.97
CA ALA A 17 -14.56 4.11 6.73
C ALA A 17 -15.68 5.08 6.37
N ARG A 18 -16.57 4.65 5.47
CA ARG A 18 -17.74 5.42 5.05
C ARG A 18 -18.98 4.57 5.28
N MET A 19 -19.95 5.10 6.01
CA MET A 19 -21.26 4.46 6.14
C MET A 19 -22.13 4.80 4.93
N ASP A 20 -22.68 3.79 4.27
CA ASP A 20 -23.75 3.93 3.30
C ASP A 20 -25.08 4.08 4.05
N SER A 21 -25.71 5.25 3.96
CA SER A 21 -26.98 5.55 4.62
C SER A 21 -28.16 4.75 4.08
N THR A 22 -28.06 4.22 2.86
CA THR A 22 -29.13 3.46 2.20
C THR A 22 -29.15 2.02 2.69
N ASN A 23 -27.98 1.39 2.73
CA ASN A 23 -27.85 -0.03 3.06
C ASN A 23 -27.40 -0.28 4.51
N ARG A 24 -27.04 0.76 5.26
CA ARG A 24 -26.46 0.70 6.61
C ARG A 24 -25.21 -0.17 6.72
N PHE A 25 -24.47 -0.30 5.62
CA PHE A 25 -23.17 -0.97 5.60
C PHE A 25 -22.04 0.05 5.68
N TRP A 26 -20.91 -0.42 6.20
CA TRP A 26 -19.65 0.29 6.24
C TRP A 26 -18.75 -0.15 5.09
N THR A 27 -18.21 0.84 4.41
CA THR A 27 -17.21 0.70 3.36
C THR A 27 -15.85 1.02 3.95
N GLY A 28 -14.91 0.07 3.89
CA GLY A 28 -13.51 0.33 4.23
C GLY A 28 -12.83 0.99 3.04
N CYS A 29 -12.26 2.18 3.21
CA CYS A 29 -11.53 2.89 2.16
C CYS A 29 -10.07 3.04 2.57
N TYR A 30 -9.15 2.74 1.65
CA TYR A 30 -7.74 2.96 1.87
C TYR A 30 -7.08 3.64 0.68
N ARG A 31 -6.08 4.46 0.98
CA ARG A 31 -5.24 5.15 0.00
C ARG A 31 -3.79 5.04 0.43
N ILE A 32 -2.94 4.65 -0.51
CA ILE A 32 -1.51 4.42 -0.30
C ILE A 32 -0.75 5.51 -1.04
N PHE A 33 0.21 6.12 -0.34
CA PHE A 33 1.07 7.16 -0.89
C PHE A 33 2.52 6.70 -0.89
N ASP A 34 3.26 7.06 -1.94
CA ASP A 34 4.71 6.86 -2.02
C ASP A 34 5.47 7.84 -1.11
N MET A 35 6.80 7.70 -1.07
CA MET A 35 7.70 8.58 -0.31
C MET A 35 7.63 10.06 -0.77
N GLU A 36 7.18 10.31 -2.00
CA GLU A 36 6.96 11.66 -2.54
C GLU A 36 5.54 12.18 -2.23
N ARG A 37 4.79 11.46 -1.39
CA ARG A 37 3.42 11.76 -0.96
C ARG A 37 2.42 11.78 -2.12
N ARG A 38 2.71 11.06 -3.22
CA ARG A 38 1.79 10.88 -4.34
C ARG A 38 0.94 9.66 -4.11
N ALA A 39 -0.36 9.76 -4.36
CA ALA A 39 -1.27 8.63 -4.25
C ALA A 39 -0.95 7.63 -5.38
N VAL A 40 -0.46 6.45 -5.01
CA VAL A 40 -0.13 5.37 -5.96
C VAL A 40 -1.26 4.36 -6.09
N PHE A 41 -2.08 4.24 -5.06
CA PHE A 41 -3.17 3.28 -5.03
C PHE A 41 -4.32 3.76 -4.16
N GLU A 42 -5.55 3.51 -4.61
CA GLU A 42 -6.78 3.78 -3.86
C GLU A 42 -7.78 2.66 -4.16
N ASN A 43 -8.41 2.13 -3.12
CA ASN A 43 -9.49 1.16 -3.26
C ASN A 43 -10.50 1.24 -2.10
N SER A 44 -11.66 0.60 -2.30
CA SER A 44 -12.75 0.52 -1.33
C SER A 44 -13.31 -0.90 -1.26
N ILE A 45 -13.59 -1.37 -0.04
CA ILE A 45 -14.01 -2.74 0.25
C ILE A 45 -15.44 -2.70 0.82
N LEU A 46 -16.34 -3.47 0.22
CA LEU A 46 -17.77 -3.53 0.53
C LEU A 46 -18.25 -4.98 0.73
N PRO A 47 -19.31 -5.23 1.53
CA PRO A 47 -19.88 -4.44 2.62
C PRO A 47 -19.61 -5.05 4.01
N PHE A 48 -19.38 -4.20 5.02
CA PHE A 48 -19.23 -4.63 6.44
C PHE A 48 -20.38 -4.10 7.30
N GLU A 49 -20.77 -4.84 8.35
CA GLU A 49 -21.80 -4.38 9.28
C GLU A 49 -21.26 -3.42 10.35
N SER A 50 -19.95 -3.38 10.55
CA SER A 50 -19.26 -2.61 11.59
C SER A 50 -18.21 -1.69 10.99
N GLU A 51 -18.11 -0.46 11.49
CA GLU A 51 -17.05 0.50 11.15
C GLU A 51 -15.67 -0.08 11.43
N SER A 52 -15.51 -0.75 12.58
CA SER A 52 -14.25 -1.35 12.99
C SER A 52 -13.79 -2.43 12.04
N ASP A 53 -14.72 -3.25 11.52
CA ASP A 53 -14.40 -4.33 10.58
C ASP A 53 -14.01 -3.76 9.21
N ALA A 54 -14.71 -2.72 8.77
CA ALA A 54 -14.36 -1.98 7.55
C ALA A 54 -12.96 -1.36 7.64
N LEU A 55 -12.60 -0.75 8.78
CA LEU A 55 -11.27 -0.18 9.01
C LEU A 55 -10.19 -1.27 9.09
N ALA A 56 -10.47 -2.38 9.76
CA ALA A 56 -9.53 -3.49 9.90
C ALA A 56 -9.26 -4.16 8.54
N ALA A 57 -10.30 -4.41 7.74
CA ALA A 57 -10.18 -4.96 6.41
C ALA A 57 -9.39 -4.02 5.48
N ALA A 58 -9.71 -2.72 5.48
CA ALA A 58 -8.99 -1.72 4.70
C ALA A 58 -7.52 -1.61 5.10
N SER A 59 -7.21 -1.73 6.40
CA SER A 59 -5.84 -1.78 6.91
C SER A 59 -5.08 -3.02 6.40
N ALA A 60 -5.71 -4.19 6.46
CA ALA A 60 -5.10 -5.45 6.07
C ALA A 60 -4.83 -5.48 4.55
N GLU A 61 -5.79 -5.09 3.72
CA GLU A 61 -5.63 -5.08 2.27
C GLU A 61 -4.57 -4.07 1.82
N ALA A 62 -4.54 -2.89 2.46
CA ALA A 62 -3.49 -1.90 2.18
C ALA A 62 -2.09 -2.44 2.48
N GLN A 63 -1.91 -3.16 3.59
CA GLN A 63 -0.63 -3.77 3.94
C GLN A 63 -0.25 -4.89 2.97
N ILE A 64 -1.19 -5.74 2.56
CA ILE A 64 -0.96 -6.79 1.55
C ILE A 64 -0.50 -6.18 0.23
N TRP A 65 -1.11 -5.07 -0.20
CA TRP A 65 -0.68 -4.36 -1.40
C TRP A 65 0.75 -3.84 -1.28
N VAL A 66 1.10 -3.21 -0.15
CA VAL A 66 2.48 -2.75 0.08
C VAL A 66 3.46 -3.91 0.11
N ASP A 67 3.09 -5.02 0.75
CA ASP A 67 3.93 -6.22 0.80
C ASP A 67 4.22 -6.77 -0.59
N GLY A 68 3.20 -6.89 -1.45
CA GLY A 68 3.36 -7.30 -2.84
C GLY A 68 4.25 -6.33 -3.63
N ASN A 69 4.04 -5.02 -3.49
CA ASN A 69 4.80 -4.01 -4.24
C ASN A 69 6.27 -3.88 -3.74
N THR A 70 6.54 -4.17 -2.47
CA THR A 70 7.91 -4.21 -1.94
C THR A 70 8.68 -5.45 -2.37
N ALA A 71 8.01 -6.56 -2.67
CA ALA A 71 8.66 -7.75 -3.24
C ALA A 71 9.23 -7.44 -4.63
N ASP A 72 8.50 -6.72 -5.48
CA ASP A 72 8.95 -6.34 -6.82
C ASP A 72 10.17 -5.40 -6.80
N LEU A 73 10.26 -4.48 -5.83
CA LEU A 73 11.42 -3.59 -5.68
C LEU A 73 12.69 -4.32 -5.23
N SER A 74 12.55 -5.46 -4.52
CA SER A 74 13.69 -6.26 -4.09
C SER A 74 14.35 -7.03 -5.25
N GLU A 75 13.60 -7.38 -6.30
CA GLU A 75 14.15 -8.03 -7.49
C GLU A 75 14.86 -7.05 -8.44
N ILE A 76 14.35 -5.82 -8.57
CA ILE A 76 14.99 -4.77 -9.39
C ILE A 76 16.39 -4.42 -8.87
N ASN A 77 16.58 -4.42 -7.55
CA ASN A 77 17.87 -4.09 -6.94
C ASN A 77 18.95 -5.17 -7.20
N ILE A 78 18.55 -6.41 -7.51
CA ILE A 78 19.48 -7.49 -7.88
C ILE A 78 19.92 -7.34 -9.34
N LEU A 79 19.02 -6.96 -10.25
CA LEU A 79 19.33 -6.75 -11.67
C LEU A 79 20.30 -5.56 -11.89
N GLU A 80 20.08 -4.43 -11.22
CA GLU A 80 20.99 -3.27 -11.26
C GLU A 80 22.39 -3.63 -10.70
N THR A 81 22.44 -4.44 -9.64
CA THR A 81 23.69 -4.91 -9.04
C THR A 81 24.43 -5.89 -9.98
N ILE A 82 23.74 -6.82 -10.63
CA ILE A 82 24.36 -7.77 -11.57
C ILE A 82 24.86 -7.06 -12.83
N LEU A 83 24.12 -6.08 -13.35
CA LEU A 83 24.53 -5.30 -14.53
C LEU A 83 25.76 -4.42 -14.24
N SER A 84 25.90 -3.91 -13.01
CA SER A 84 27.11 -3.20 -12.56
C SER A 84 28.35 -4.11 -12.51
N PHE A 85 28.19 -5.39 -12.15
CA PHE A 85 29.30 -6.35 -12.14
C PHE A 85 29.68 -6.89 -13.52
N ALA A 86 28.72 -7.00 -14.46
CA ALA A 86 29.00 -7.47 -15.82
C ALA A 86 29.83 -6.50 -16.67
N GLY A 87 29.87 -5.21 -16.30
CA GLY A 87 30.72 -4.20 -16.97
C GLY A 87 32.21 -4.26 -16.63
N ALA A 88 32.61 -5.06 -15.63
CA ALA A 88 34.00 -5.12 -15.14
C ALA A 88 34.83 -6.29 -15.72
N PHE A 89 34.24 -7.18 -16.54
CA PHE A 89 34.91 -8.37 -17.07
C PHE A 89 35.13 -8.33 -18.59
N ALA A 90 35.35 -7.13 -19.15
CA ALA A 90 35.70 -6.94 -20.55
C ALA A 90 36.99 -6.13 -20.74
N VAL A 91 37.95 -6.23 -19.80
CA VAL A 91 39.36 -5.88 -20.04
C VAL A 91 40.23 -6.78 -19.18
N LEU A 92 40.59 -7.96 -19.70
CA LEU A 92 41.90 -8.62 -19.51
C LEU A 92 42.00 -9.87 -20.41
#